data_AF-A0A947JEF2-F1
#
_entry.id   AF-A0A947JEF2-F1
#
_cell.length_a   1.000
_cell.length_b   1.000
_cell.length_c   1.000
_cell.angle_alpha   90.00
_cell.angle_beta   90.00
_cell.angle_gamma   90.00
#
_symmetry.space_group_name_H-M   'P 1'
#
loop_
_entity.id
_entity.type
_entity.pdbx_description
1 polymer ?
#
loop_
_entity_poly.entity_id
_entity_poly.type
_entity_poly.pdbx_seq_one_letter_code
_entity_poly.pdbx_strand_id
1 'polypeptide(L)'
;YGSTGTAYIRNNVIYDVTGAPFVWCFTVAGTVEVYYNTFHNGNEQGFHFSSTPSGITIKNNIFSEVDGDPIDSSSPTSDYNVRYNCGSCSDPGANDQTGDPRFVSVAQGSEDFHLLDTASSAYNTGVDVGITDDIEGIARPQGLAYDIGAYEYAASFEEILSSLGISVLSVQDLQFYIYVLLTTAILTSIIRDLQGYVDSLLSTGISVSAITDSVSGGSSGESGVYGGTIYGGAIN
;
A
#
# COMPACT_ATOMS: atom_id res chain seq x y z
N TYR A 1 -14.93 34.84 -12.41
CA TYR A 1 -13.90 33.85 -12.06
C TYR A 1 -14.60 32.55 -11.73
N GLY A 2 -14.50 31.56 -12.59
CA GLY A 2 -15.05 30.22 -12.35
C GLY A 2 -14.37 29.28 -13.32
N SER A 3 -13.49 28.42 -12.84
CA SER A 3 -12.89 27.38 -13.68
C SER A 3 -13.94 26.32 -13.96
N THR A 4 -13.94 25.82 -15.20
CA THR A 4 -14.74 24.66 -15.64
C THR A 4 -13.94 23.36 -15.60
N GLY A 5 -12.66 23.42 -15.21
CA GLY A 5 -11.77 22.27 -15.06
C GLY A 5 -11.75 21.71 -13.64
N THR A 6 -11.04 20.61 -13.46
CA THR A 6 -10.87 19.97 -12.15
C THR A 6 -9.82 20.68 -11.31
N ALA A 7 -10.13 20.94 -10.05
CA ALA A 7 -9.17 21.36 -9.04
C ALA A 7 -8.65 20.13 -8.27
N TYR A 8 -7.34 20.02 -8.12
CA TYR A 8 -6.69 18.93 -7.41
C TYR A 8 -6.03 19.45 -6.13
N ILE A 9 -6.38 18.86 -4.99
CA ILE A 9 -5.75 19.11 -3.69
C ILE A 9 -5.22 17.76 -3.23
N ARG A 10 -3.93 17.52 -3.44
CA ARG A 10 -3.34 16.19 -3.25
C ARG A 10 -1.95 16.22 -2.62
N ASN A 11 -1.63 15.25 -1.77
CA ASN A 11 -0.32 15.13 -1.11
C ASN A 11 0.10 16.44 -0.41
N ASN A 12 -0.83 17.09 0.30
CA ASN A 12 -0.53 18.29 1.08
C ASN A 12 -0.61 18.01 2.57
N VAL A 13 0.24 18.71 3.33
CA VAL A 13 0.08 18.87 4.76
C VAL A 13 -0.38 20.30 5.01
N ILE A 14 -1.54 20.47 5.63
CA ILE A 14 -2.12 21.77 5.96
C ILE A 14 -2.46 21.76 7.44
N TYR A 15 -1.83 22.64 8.20
CA TYR A 15 -1.97 22.63 9.65
C TYR A 15 -1.96 24.04 10.26
N ASP A 16 -2.44 24.15 11.49
CA ASP A 16 -2.51 25.39 12.29
C ASP A 16 -3.28 26.51 11.56
N VAL A 17 -4.44 26.16 10.99
CA VAL A 17 -5.27 27.14 10.26
C VAL A 17 -6.30 27.75 11.21
N THR A 18 -6.09 29.02 11.55
CA THR A 18 -6.96 29.81 12.44
C THR A 18 -7.78 30.84 11.66
N GLY A 19 -9.06 30.98 12.00
CA GLY A 19 -9.95 32.02 11.44
C GLY A 19 -10.36 31.84 9.98
N ALA A 20 -10.21 30.62 9.45
CA ALA A 20 -10.68 30.20 8.14
C ALA A 20 -10.78 28.67 8.08
N PRO A 21 -11.53 28.10 7.12
CA PRO A 21 -11.45 26.67 6.81
C PRO A 21 -10.12 26.31 6.15
N PHE A 22 -9.68 25.05 6.25
CA PHE A 22 -8.46 24.56 5.55
C PHE A 22 -8.52 24.82 4.05
N VAL A 23 -9.71 24.69 3.45
CA VAL A 23 -9.95 24.98 2.05
C VAL A 23 -11.21 25.82 1.90
N TRP A 24 -11.04 27.01 1.35
CA TRP A 24 -12.16 27.89 0.99
C TRP A 24 -12.33 27.96 -0.53
N CYS A 25 -13.43 27.41 -1.02
CA CYS A 25 -13.78 27.39 -2.43
C CYS A 25 -14.92 28.38 -2.74
N PHE A 26 -14.60 29.50 -3.41
CA PHE A 26 -15.58 30.57 -3.70
C PHE A 26 -16.47 30.32 -4.93
N THR A 27 -15.90 29.92 -6.08
CA THR A 27 -16.68 29.68 -7.31
C THR A 27 -16.02 28.62 -8.19
N VAL A 28 -16.62 27.45 -8.27
CA VAL A 28 -16.14 26.36 -9.13
C VAL A 28 -17.32 25.80 -9.92
N ALA A 29 -17.24 25.87 -11.25
CA ALA A 29 -18.20 25.23 -12.15
C ALA A 29 -17.76 23.81 -12.56
N GLY A 30 -16.53 23.41 -12.21
CA GLY A 30 -15.97 22.09 -12.44
C GLY A 30 -15.97 21.18 -11.19
N THR A 31 -15.11 20.16 -11.22
CA THR A 31 -14.97 19.18 -10.12
C THR A 31 -13.82 19.52 -9.18
N VAL A 32 -13.88 18.98 -7.96
CA VAL A 32 -12.82 19.09 -6.95
C VAL A 32 -12.45 17.70 -6.47
N GLU A 33 -11.16 17.37 -6.50
CA GLU A 33 -10.62 16.11 -6.02
C GLU A 33 -9.62 16.36 -4.90
N VAL A 34 -9.89 15.79 -3.73
CA VAL A 34 -9.11 15.98 -2.51
C VAL A 34 -8.61 14.62 -2.03
N TYR A 35 -7.34 14.31 -2.30
CA TYR A 35 -6.77 12.98 -2.01
C TYR A 35 -5.45 13.03 -1.23
N TYR A 36 -5.23 12.11 -0.29
CA TYR A 36 -3.93 11.96 0.37
C TYR A 36 -3.42 13.27 0.98
N ASN A 37 -4.27 14.01 1.68
CA ASN A 37 -3.84 15.18 2.43
C ASN A 37 -3.90 14.92 3.93
N THR A 38 -3.05 15.60 4.68
CA THR A 38 -3.09 15.66 6.14
C THR A 38 -3.54 17.05 6.55
N PHE A 39 -4.71 17.14 7.16
CA PHE A 39 -5.27 18.35 7.75
C PHE A 39 -5.21 18.24 9.28
N HIS A 40 -4.56 19.18 9.94
CA HIS A 40 -4.32 19.14 11.38
C HIS A 40 -4.57 20.48 12.07
N ASN A 41 -5.19 20.48 13.25
CA ASN A 41 -5.37 21.67 14.08
C ASN A 41 -6.03 22.84 13.34
N GLY A 42 -7.31 22.68 13.02
CA GLY A 42 -8.14 23.67 12.32
C GLY A 42 -9.24 24.21 13.21
N ASN A 43 -9.33 25.52 13.35
CA ASN A 43 -10.23 26.19 14.32
C ASN A 43 -11.63 26.49 13.75
N GLU A 44 -11.92 26.01 12.54
CA GLU A 44 -13.20 26.15 11.84
C GLU A 44 -13.58 24.83 11.13
N GLN A 45 -14.46 24.87 10.14
CA GLN A 45 -14.76 23.73 9.26
C GLN A 45 -13.53 23.35 8.42
N GLY A 46 -13.43 22.11 7.97
CA GLY A 46 -12.32 21.71 7.10
C GLY A 46 -12.44 22.27 5.68
N PHE A 47 -13.54 21.94 4.98
CA PHE A 47 -13.83 22.54 3.67
C PHE A 47 -15.08 23.41 3.72
N HIS A 48 -14.98 24.59 3.11
CA HIS A 48 -16.12 25.45 2.86
C HIS A 48 -16.28 25.72 1.37
N PHE A 49 -17.47 25.43 0.82
CA PHE A 49 -17.82 25.68 -0.56
C PHE A 49 -18.93 26.74 -0.66
N SER A 50 -18.59 27.96 -1.09
CA SER A 50 -19.56 29.06 -1.24
C SER A 50 -20.48 28.90 -2.46
N SER A 51 -20.16 27.96 -3.35
CA SER A 51 -21.05 27.44 -4.40
C SER A 51 -20.78 25.95 -4.58
N THR A 52 -21.79 25.17 -4.93
CA THR A 52 -21.67 23.71 -5.11
C THR A 52 -20.91 23.41 -6.41
N PRO A 53 -19.70 22.81 -6.34
CA PRO A 53 -19.01 22.30 -7.52
C PRO A 53 -19.85 21.24 -8.25
N SER A 54 -19.54 20.96 -9.52
CA SER A 54 -20.26 19.92 -10.27
C SER A 54 -19.99 18.50 -9.76
N GLY A 55 -18.95 18.34 -8.93
CA GLY A 55 -18.66 17.12 -8.18
C GLY A 55 -17.51 17.35 -7.20
N ILE A 56 -17.62 16.76 -6.02
CA ILE A 56 -16.57 16.78 -4.99
C ILE A 56 -16.27 15.33 -4.62
N THR A 57 -15.02 14.90 -4.74
CA THR A 57 -14.53 13.61 -4.25
C THR A 57 -13.43 13.81 -3.22
N ILE A 58 -13.59 13.17 -2.06
CA ILE A 58 -12.70 13.33 -0.90
C ILE A 58 -12.35 11.94 -0.38
N LYS A 59 -11.12 11.50 -0.61
CA LYS A 59 -10.66 10.16 -0.21
C LYS A 59 -9.25 10.15 0.32
N ASN A 60 -8.93 9.21 1.20
CA ASN A 60 -7.60 9.03 1.76
C ASN A 60 -7.02 10.28 2.43
N ASN A 61 -7.84 11.13 3.05
CA ASN A 61 -7.36 12.28 3.80
C ASN A 61 -7.39 12.00 5.30
N ILE A 62 -6.45 12.58 6.04
CA ILE A 62 -6.50 12.65 7.51
C ILE A 62 -7.07 14.02 7.89
N PHE A 63 -8.13 14.02 8.70
CA PHE A 63 -8.65 15.19 9.39
C PHE A 63 -8.48 14.99 10.88
N SER A 64 -7.56 15.74 11.49
CA SER A 64 -7.23 15.61 12.90
C SER A 64 -7.33 16.96 13.61
N GLU A 65 -7.96 16.97 14.79
CA GLU A 65 -8.09 18.18 15.61
C GLU A 65 -8.77 19.33 14.84
N VAL A 66 -10.00 19.08 14.37
CA VAL A 66 -10.79 20.07 13.63
C VAL A 66 -11.94 20.53 14.51
N ASP A 67 -11.98 21.78 14.93
CA ASP A 67 -13.02 22.31 15.83
C ASP A 67 -14.42 22.23 15.22
N GLY A 68 -14.53 22.27 13.89
CA GLY A 68 -15.78 22.15 13.14
C GLY A 68 -16.06 20.75 12.57
N ASP A 69 -16.85 20.73 11.50
CA ASP A 69 -16.96 19.56 10.64
C ASP A 69 -15.81 19.58 9.62
N PRO A 70 -14.99 18.52 9.53
CA PRO A 70 -13.99 18.42 8.49
C PRO A 70 -14.55 18.57 7.06
N ILE A 71 -15.78 18.15 6.80
CA ILE A 71 -16.39 18.17 5.47
C ILE A 71 -17.81 18.76 5.55
N ASP A 72 -17.90 20.09 5.62
CA ASP A 72 -19.17 20.82 5.55
C ASP A 72 -19.57 21.07 4.08
N SER A 73 -20.14 20.04 3.42
CA SER A 73 -20.65 20.18 2.05
C SER A 73 -21.90 19.33 1.80
N SER A 74 -22.80 19.81 0.95
CA SER A 74 -24.15 19.24 0.83
C SER A 74 -24.27 17.97 -0.02
N SER A 75 -23.21 17.49 -0.68
CA SER A 75 -23.19 16.22 -1.45
C SER A 75 -21.77 15.77 -1.88
N PRO A 76 -20.78 15.64 -0.97
CA PRO A 76 -19.49 15.09 -1.35
C PRO A 76 -19.61 13.58 -1.58
N THR A 77 -18.83 13.05 -2.53
CA THR A 77 -18.48 11.63 -2.54
C THR A 77 -17.27 11.46 -1.63
N SER A 78 -17.53 11.28 -0.33
CA SER A 78 -16.51 11.15 0.71
C SER A 78 -16.45 9.73 1.25
N ASP A 79 -15.27 9.11 1.22
CA ASP A 79 -15.03 7.76 1.77
C ASP A 79 -13.53 7.49 1.95
N TYR A 80 -13.14 6.50 2.76
CA TYR A 80 -11.74 6.16 3.07
C TYR A 80 -10.92 7.32 3.65
N ASN A 81 -11.47 8.13 4.55
CA ASN A 81 -10.76 9.19 5.27
C ASN A 81 -10.60 8.83 6.74
N VAL A 82 -9.54 9.34 7.39
CA VAL A 82 -9.41 9.31 8.84
C VAL A 82 -10.02 10.59 9.39
N ARG A 83 -10.91 10.46 10.39
CA ARG A 83 -11.36 11.60 11.20
C ARG A 83 -11.05 11.37 12.67
N TYR A 84 -10.37 12.33 13.27
CA TYR A 84 -9.90 12.28 14.64
C TYR A 84 -10.12 13.60 15.35
N ASN A 85 -10.72 13.55 16.55
CA ASN A 85 -10.94 14.73 17.39
C ASN A 85 -11.55 15.93 16.64
N CYS A 86 -12.63 15.67 15.91
CA CYS A 86 -13.44 16.67 15.22
C CYS A 86 -14.56 17.19 16.14
N GLY A 87 -14.96 18.45 16.00
CA GLY A 87 -16.11 18.99 16.75
C GLY A 87 -17.44 18.44 16.25
N SER A 88 -17.56 18.10 14.97
CA SER A 88 -18.71 17.41 14.40
C SER A 88 -18.29 16.57 13.19
N CYS A 89 -17.86 15.33 13.39
CA CYS A 89 -17.64 14.37 12.30
C CYS A 89 -18.98 13.86 11.75
N SER A 90 -19.74 14.71 11.07
CA SER A 90 -21.03 14.28 10.53
C SER A 90 -20.83 13.39 9.29
N ASP A 91 -21.81 12.50 9.09
CA ASP A 91 -21.95 11.65 7.89
C ASP A 91 -20.65 11.01 7.36
N PRO A 92 -19.95 10.19 8.18
CA PRO A 92 -18.80 9.45 7.69
C PRO A 92 -19.20 8.50 6.56
N GLY A 93 -18.36 8.43 5.53
CA GLY A 93 -18.37 7.39 4.52
C GLY A 93 -18.18 6.01 5.13
N ALA A 94 -18.62 4.98 4.40
CA ALA A 94 -18.73 3.62 4.92
C ALA A 94 -17.38 2.98 5.33
N ASN A 95 -16.27 3.45 4.74
CA ASN A 95 -14.91 2.97 4.97
C ASN A 95 -14.04 4.01 5.67
N ASP A 96 -14.63 5.12 6.13
CA ASP A 96 -13.90 6.10 6.92
C ASP A 96 -13.45 5.49 8.26
N GLN A 97 -12.24 5.86 8.66
CA GLN A 97 -11.64 5.44 9.91
C GLN A 97 -11.86 6.50 10.98
N THR A 98 -12.20 6.07 12.19
CA THR A 98 -12.26 6.94 13.37
C THR A 98 -11.20 6.47 14.36
N GLY A 99 -10.18 7.29 14.57
CA GLY A 99 -9.07 6.92 15.44
C GLY A 99 -7.89 7.88 15.30
N ASP A 100 -6.94 7.77 16.22
CA ASP A 100 -5.74 8.60 16.22
C ASP A 100 -4.86 8.25 14.99
N PRO A 101 -4.45 9.23 14.16
CA PRO A 101 -3.48 9.00 13.10
C PRO A 101 -2.07 8.74 13.63
N ARG A 102 -1.81 8.98 14.92
CA ARG A 102 -0.53 8.71 15.61
C ARG A 102 0.65 9.27 14.85
N PHE A 103 0.70 10.59 14.71
CA PHE A 103 1.85 11.25 14.08
C PHE A 103 3.11 11.14 14.93
N VAL A 104 4.29 11.19 14.30
CA VAL A 104 5.59 11.21 15.00
C VAL A 104 5.68 12.41 15.94
N SER A 105 5.26 13.59 15.47
CA SER A 105 5.21 14.79 16.30
C SER A 105 4.23 15.82 15.74
N VAL A 106 3.38 16.38 16.59
CA VAL A 106 2.57 17.58 16.28
C VAL A 106 3.02 18.79 17.11
N ALA A 107 4.16 18.68 17.79
CA ALA A 107 4.64 19.74 18.65
C ALA A 107 5.17 20.90 17.82
N GLN A 108 4.66 22.11 18.09
CA GLN A 108 5.01 23.33 17.38
C GLN A 108 6.53 23.53 17.26
N GLY A 109 7.02 23.72 16.03
CA GLY A 109 8.45 23.85 15.72
C GLY A 109 9.22 22.53 15.57
N SER A 110 8.52 21.40 15.63
CA SER A 110 9.04 20.05 15.42
C SER A 110 7.99 19.13 14.80
N GLU A 111 7.12 19.69 13.96
CA GLU A 111 6.02 18.98 13.32
C GLU A 111 6.56 17.92 12.36
N ASP A 112 6.08 16.70 12.56
CA ASP A 112 6.39 15.52 11.77
C ASP A 112 5.12 14.66 11.66
N PHE A 113 4.46 14.82 10.51
CA PHE A 113 3.17 14.19 10.21
C PHE A 113 3.33 12.81 9.56
N HIS A 114 4.52 12.23 9.55
CA HIS A 114 4.67 10.80 9.29
C HIS A 114 3.87 10.01 10.32
N LEU A 115 3.36 8.86 9.91
CA LEU A 115 2.74 7.92 10.84
C LEU A 115 3.84 7.36 11.74
N LEU A 116 3.62 7.36 13.06
CA LEU A 116 4.59 6.89 14.05
C LEU A 116 4.79 5.39 13.97
N ASP A 117 3.71 4.63 13.78
CA ASP A 117 3.71 3.18 13.80
C ASP A 117 2.48 2.58 13.10
N THR A 118 2.48 1.26 12.95
CA THR A 118 1.40 0.48 12.35
C THR A 118 0.11 0.43 13.18
N ALA A 119 0.08 1.01 14.38
CA ALA A 119 -1.14 1.14 15.17
C ALA A 119 -1.93 2.40 14.80
N SER A 120 -1.43 3.22 13.86
CA SER A 120 -2.16 4.35 13.29
C SER A 120 -3.46 3.89 12.63
N SER A 121 -4.53 4.66 12.83
CA SER A 121 -5.79 4.46 12.09
C SER A 121 -5.66 4.69 10.57
N ALA A 122 -4.59 5.35 10.14
CA ALA A 122 -4.31 5.63 8.74
C ALA A 122 -3.52 4.51 8.03
N TYR A 123 -2.95 3.56 8.79
CA TYR A 123 -2.09 2.51 8.24
C TYR A 123 -2.89 1.42 7.50
N ASN A 124 -2.56 1.17 6.24
CA ASN A 124 -3.15 0.17 5.34
C ASN A 124 -4.70 0.22 5.27
N THR A 125 -5.29 1.41 5.38
CA THR A 125 -6.74 1.60 5.40
C THR A 125 -7.28 2.41 4.22
N GLY A 126 -6.41 2.86 3.32
CA GLY A 126 -6.75 3.64 2.14
C GLY A 126 -7.14 2.81 0.91
N VAL A 127 -7.51 3.51 -0.16
CA VAL A 127 -7.92 2.94 -1.45
C VAL A 127 -7.14 3.53 -2.63
N ASP A 128 -6.87 2.74 -3.66
CA ASP A 128 -6.26 3.26 -4.88
C ASP A 128 -7.15 4.31 -5.57
N VAL A 129 -6.57 5.50 -5.80
CA VAL A 129 -7.19 6.63 -6.51
C VAL A 129 -6.30 7.11 -7.67
N GLY A 130 -5.31 6.32 -8.09
CA GLY A 130 -4.43 6.60 -9.22
C GLY A 130 -3.26 7.54 -8.92
N ILE A 131 -2.88 7.70 -7.64
CA ILE A 131 -1.71 8.48 -7.21
C ILE A 131 -0.64 7.51 -6.74
N THR A 132 0.55 7.59 -7.34
CA THR A 132 1.61 6.56 -7.26
C THR A 132 2.66 6.83 -6.19
N ASP A 133 2.69 8.03 -5.63
CA ASP A 133 3.71 8.49 -4.71
C ASP A 133 3.11 9.43 -3.66
N ASP A 134 3.75 9.49 -2.51
CA ASP A 134 3.39 10.39 -1.41
C ASP A 134 4.05 11.77 -1.56
N ILE A 135 3.95 12.63 -0.54
CA ILE A 135 4.51 13.99 -0.59
C ILE A 135 6.05 14.03 -0.70
N GLU A 136 6.74 12.96 -0.31
CA GLU A 136 8.20 12.84 -0.36
C GLU A 136 8.71 12.03 -1.56
N GLY A 137 7.79 11.53 -2.39
CA GLY A 137 8.11 10.69 -3.54
C GLY A 137 8.28 9.20 -3.20
N ILE A 138 7.86 8.77 -2.01
CA ILE A 138 7.82 7.35 -1.64
C ILE A 138 6.66 6.70 -2.39
N ALA A 139 6.92 5.56 -3.02
CA ALA A 139 5.92 4.87 -3.83
C ALA A 139 4.75 4.35 -2.97
N ARG A 140 3.53 4.42 -3.51
CA ARG A 140 2.34 3.86 -2.86
C ARG A 140 1.90 2.55 -3.53
N PRO A 141 1.45 1.55 -2.75
CA PRO A 141 1.55 1.42 -1.29
C PRO A 141 2.94 0.92 -0.86
N GLN A 142 3.39 1.26 0.36
CA GLN A 142 4.53 0.59 1.01
C GLN A 142 4.12 -0.66 1.80
N GLY A 143 2.85 -0.74 2.22
CA GLY A 143 2.29 -1.87 2.96
C GLY A 143 1.40 -2.81 2.13
N LEU A 144 0.43 -3.44 2.80
CA LEU A 144 -0.57 -4.29 2.15
C LEU A 144 -1.64 -3.48 1.40
N ALA A 145 -1.81 -2.22 1.77
CA ALA A 145 -2.72 -1.27 1.18
C ALA A 145 -2.13 0.15 1.29
N TYR A 146 -2.83 1.14 0.73
CA TYR A 146 -2.42 2.53 0.79
C TYR A 146 -2.63 3.07 2.21
N ASP A 147 -1.74 3.94 2.64
CA ASP A 147 -1.94 4.70 3.87
C ASP A 147 -2.76 5.95 3.59
N ILE A 148 -3.71 6.25 4.46
CA ILE A 148 -4.51 7.48 4.40
C ILE A 148 -3.59 8.65 4.80
N GLY A 149 -3.68 9.79 4.10
CA GLY A 149 -2.91 11.00 4.41
C GLY A 149 -1.73 11.26 3.46
N ALA A 150 -0.94 12.29 3.79
CA ALA A 150 0.10 12.82 2.90
C ALA A 150 1.34 11.93 2.76
N TYR A 151 1.57 11.02 3.70
CA TYR A 151 2.75 10.16 3.81
C TYR A 151 2.36 8.68 3.76
N GLU A 152 3.25 7.84 3.21
CA GLU A 152 3.24 6.40 3.48
C GLU A 152 4.14 6.06 4.66
N TYR A 153 3.71 5.12 5.49
CA TYR A 153 4.54 4.49 6.50
C TYR A 153 5.49 3.49 5.83
N ALA A 154 6.70 3.97 5.54
CA ALA A 154 7.81 3.13 5.10
C ALA A 154 8.52 2.55 6.33
N ALA A 155 8.16 1.33 6.72
CA ALA A 155 8.84 0.63 7.82
C ALA A 155 10.35 0.57 7.56
N SER A 156 11.14 0.98 8.54
CA SER A 156 12.58 0.83 8.50
C SER A 156 12.94 -0.66 8.47
N PHE A 157 14.12 -0.95 7.92
CA PHE A 157 14.64 -2.31 7.93
C PHE A 157 14.75 -2.87 9.36
N GLU A 158 15.08 -2.02 10.34
CA GLU A 158 15.15 -2.40 11.76
C GLU A 158 13.78 -2.78 12.33
N GLU A 159 12.72 -2.03 12.01
CA GLU A 159 11.35 -2.37 12.41
C GLU A 159 10.89 -3.68 11.77
N ILE A 160 11.22 -3.91 10.50
CA ILE A 160 10.92 -5.19 9.82
C ILE A 160 11.62 -6.34 10.54
N LEU A 161 12.91 -6.21 10.86
CA LEU A 161 13.66 -7.24 11.59
C LEU A 161 13.05 -7.51 12.98
N SER A 162 12.71 -6.44 13.72
CA SER A 162 12.07 -6.53 15.02
C SER A 162 10.72 -7.27 14.95
N SER A 163 9.90 -6.95 13.93
CA SER A 163 8.59 -7.60 13.72
C SER A 163 8.71 -9.10 13.42
N LEU A 164 9.82 -9.52 12.80
CA LEU A 164 10.13 -10.92 12.50
C LEU A 164 10.86 -11.63 13.66
N GLY A 165 11.12 -10.95 14.77
CA GLY A 165 11.90 -11.48 15.90
C GLY A 165 13.38 -11.71 15.56
N ILE A 166 13.89 -11.03 14.53
CA ILE A 166 15.28 -11.14 14.09
C ILE A 166 16.12 -10.11 14.85
N SER A 167 17.03 -10.58 15.69
CA SER A 167 18.06 -9.75 16.31
C SER A 167 19.33 -9.77 15.47
N VAL A 168 19.80 -8.58 15.10
CA VAL A 168 21.10 -8.39 14.43
C VAL A 168 22.09 -7.93 15.49
N LEU A 169 22.97 -8.83 15.94
CA LEU A 169 23.97 -8.54 16.99
C LEU A 169 25.33 -8.17 16.38
N SER A 170 25.50 -8.40 15.06
CA SER A 170 26.73 -8.13 14.33
C SER A 170 26.47 -7.95 12.81
N VAL A 171 27.43 -7.34 12.11
CA VAL A 171 27.41 -7.23 10.63
C VAL A 171 27.37 -8.62 9.98
N GLN A 172 27.95 -9.62 10.62
CA GLN A 172 27.95 -11.01 10.16
C GLN A 172 26.54 -11.63 10.20
N ASP A 173 25.74 -11.29 11.22
CA ASP A 173 24.34 -11.74 11.29
C ASP A 173 23.53 -11.13 10.14
N LEU A 174 23.72 -9.84 9.87
CA LEU A 174 23.07 -9.16 8.75
C LEU A 174 23.43 -9.81 7.41
N GLN A 175 24.72 -10.09 7.20
CA GLN A 175 25.21 -10.77 5.99
C GLN A 175 24.60 -12.17 5.84
N PHE A 176 24.44 -12.90 6.94
CA PHE A 176 23.81 -14.22 6.96
C PHE A 176 22.33 -14.15 6.60
N TYR A 177 21.57 -13.22 7.21
CA TYR A 177 20.15 -13.04 6.89
C TYR A 177 19.94 -12.61 5.43
N ILE A 178 20.75 -11.69 4.90
CA ILE A 178 20.72 -11.31 3.49
C ILE A 178 20.96 -12.52 2.59
N TYR A 179 21.95 -13.37 2.93
CA TYR A 179 22.24 -14.57 2.16
C TYR A 179 21.08 -15.58 2.17
N VAL A 180 20.45 -15.80 3.32
CA VAL A 180 19.27 -16.67 3.45
C VAL A 180 18.10 -16.12 2.63
N LEU A 181 17.85 -14.80 2.67
CA LEU A 181 16.77 -14.17 1.91
C LEU A 181 16.99 -14.28 0.40
N LEU A 182 18.20 -14.00 -0.07
CA LEU A 182 18.55 -14.09 -1.49
C LEU A 182 18.47 -15.52 -2.00
N THR A 183 18.99 -16.49 -1.25
CA THR A 183 18.96 -17.90 -1.65
C THR A 183 17.54 -18.48 -1.66
N THR A 184 16.70 -18.11 -0.69
CA THR A 184 15.29 -18.55 -0.66
C THR A 184 14.46 -17.93 -1.78
N ALA A 185 14.64 -16.64 -2.08
CA ALA A 185 13.95 -15.96 -3.19
C ALA A 185 14.33 -16.55 -4.56
N ILE A 186 15.61 -16.87 -4.77
CA ILE A 186 16.07 -17.55 -5.99
C ILE A 186 15.46 -18.94 -6.09
N LEU A 187 15.47 -19.71 -5.00
CA LEU A 187 14.94 -21.07 -4.97
C LEU A 187 13.43 -21.10 -5.27
N THR A 188 12.64 -20.19 -4.69
CA THR A 188 11.20 -20.10 -4.96
C THR A 188 10.90 -19.68 -6.40
N SER A 189 11.69 -18.78 -7.00
CA SER A 189 11.53 -18.45 -8.42
C SER A 189 11.79 -19.65 -9.32
N ILE A 190 12.87 -20.40 -9.07
CA ILE A 190 13.19 -21.61 -9.84
C ILE A 190 12.09 -22.67 -9.71
N ILE A 191 11.58 -22.89 -8.49
CA ILE A 191 10.49 -23.84 -8.25
C ILE A 191 9.23 -23.42 -9.03
N ARG A 192 8.87 -22.12 -9.00
CA ARG A 192 7.73 -21.59 -9.76
C ARG A 192 7.90 -21.79 -11.25
N ASP A 193 9.08 -21.55 -11.80
CA ASP A 193 9.36 -21.71 -13.23
C ASP A 193 9.32 -23.20 -13.64
N LEU A 194 9.86 -24.09 -12.80
CA LEU A 194 9.77 -25.55 -12.98
C LEU A 194 8.32 -26.04 -12.92
N GLN A 195 7.52 -25.52 -12.00
CA GLN A 195 6.09 -25.83 -11.90
C GLN A 195 5.35 -25.38 -13.17
N GLY A 196 5.59 -24.15 -13.65
CA GLY A 196 5.03 -23.67 -14.91
C GLY A 196 5.44 -24.53 -16.11
N TYR A 197 6.67 -25.04 -16.13
CA TYR A 197 7.12 -25.99 -17.15
C TYR A 197 6.42 -27.35 -17.04
N VAL A 198 6.25 -27.89 -15.83
CA VAL A 198 5.50 -29.13 -15.58
C VAL A 198 4.04 -28.98 -16.03
N ASP A 199 3.39 -27.88 -15.68
CA ASP A 199 2.01 -27.59 -16.09
C ASP A 199 1.87 -27.48 -17.61
N SER A 200 2.85 -26.85 -18.27
CA SER A 200 2.93 -26.79 -19.73
C SER A 200 3.04 -28.20 -20.34
N LEU A 201 3.90 -29.07 -19.82
CA LEU A 201 4.01 -30.46 -20.27
C LEU A 201 2.71 -31.25 -20.08
N LEU A 202 2.07 -31.13 -18.91
CA LEU A 202 0.79 -31.78 -18.63
C LEU A 202 -0.33 -31.29 -19.56
N SER A 203 -0.32 -30.00 -19.94
CA SER A 203 -1.30 -29.42 -20.87
C SER A 203 -1.19 -29.96 -22.30
N THR A 204 -0.01 -30.45 -22.70
CA THR A 204 0.21 -31.10 -24.01
C THR A 204 -0.28 -32.56 -24.07
N GLY A 205 -0.87 -33.08 -22.97
CA GLY A 205 -1.38 -34.45 -22.90
C GLY A 205 -0.31 -35.49 -22.55
N ILE A 206 0.89 -35.06 -22.15
CA ILE A 206 1.91 -35.96 -21.59
C ILE A 206 1.45 -36.38 -20.19
N SER A 207 0.89 -37.58 -20.06
CA SER A 207 0.61 -38.17 -18.76
C SER A 207 1.93 -38.64 -18.12
N VAL A 208 2.36 -38.01 -17.02
CA VAL A 208 3.47 -38.49 -16.17
C VAL A 208 2.98 -39.72 -15.40
N SER A 209 2.87 -40.84 -16.11
CA SER A 209 2.57 -42.15 -15.56
C SER A 209 3.81 -43.02 -15.71
N ALA A 210 4.39 -43.38 -14.56
CA ALA A 210 5.47 -44.36 -14.34
C ALA A 210 6.92 -43.86 -14.46
N ILE A 211 7.42 -43.29 -13.36
CA ILE A 211 8.67 -43.81 -12.77
C ILE A 211 8.28 -44.53 -11.47
N THR A 212 7.65 -45.71 -11.60
CA THR A 212 7.66 -46.67 -10.50
C THR A 212 8.83 -47.59 -10.75
N ASP A 213 9.88 -47.40 -9.95
CA ASP A 213 11.05 -48.25 -9.90
C ASP A 213 10.62 -49.71 -9.65
N SER A 214 10.66 -50.53 -10.69
CA SER A 214 10.47 -51.97 -10.54
C SER A 214 11.81 -52.62 -10.20
N VAL A 215 12.28 -52.45 -8.96
CA VAL A 215 13.25 -53.39 -8.39
C VAL A 215 12.49 -54.64 -7.95
N SER A 216 12.11 -55.48 -8.91
CA SER A 216 11.79 -56.88 -8.62
C SER A 216 13.10 -57.66 -8.63
N GLY A 217 13.52 -58.14 -7.46
CA GLY A 217 14.70 -58.97 -7.29
C GLY A 217 14.77 -60.15 -8.27
N GLY A 218 15.94 -60.35 -8.85
CA GLY A 218 16.28 -61.48 -9.69
C GLY A 218 17.80 -61.61 -9.76
N SER A 219 18.32 -62.68 -9.19
CA SER A 219 19.72 -63.05 -9.13
C SER A 219 20.34 -63.31 -10.50
N SER A 220 21.68 -63.19 -10.52
CA SER A 220 22.67 -63.87 -11.38
C SER A 220 23.04 -63.27 -12.75
N GLY A 221 24.35 -63.04 -12.91
CA GLY A 221 25.07 -63.43 -14.13
C GLY A 221 25.23 -62.39 -15.25
N GLU A 222 26.46 -61.86 -15.33
CA GLU A 222 27.23 -61.54 -16.55
C GLU A 222 26.76 -60.54 -17.63
N SER A 223 27.75 -59.75 -18.06
CA SER A 223 28.01 -59.26 -19.43
C SER A 223 27.22 -58.06 -19.98
N GLY A 224 27.90 -56.90 -19.99
CA GLY A 224 28.04 -55.92 -21.08
C GLY A 224 26.86 -55.53 -21.98
N VAL A 225 26.69 -54.21 -22.19
CA VAL A 225 26.77 -53.55 -23.51
C VAL A 225 26.64 -52.02 -23.32
N TYR A 226 27.59 -51.30 -23.93
CA TYR A 226 27.60 -49.86 -24.17
C TYR A 226 26.50 -49.44 -25.15
N GLY A 227 25.93 -48.25 -24.95
CA GLY A 227 25.40 -47.42 -26.05
C GLY A 227 23.87 -47.42 -26.21
N GLY A 228 23.27 -46.24 -26.02
CA GLY A 228 21.87 -45.97 -26.36
C GLY A 228 21.65 -44.48 -26.55
N THR A 229 21.82 -44.03 -27.79
CA THR A 229 21.59 -42.66 -28.28
C THR A 229 20.13 -42.21 -28.06
N ILE A 230 19.92 -41.03 -27.48
CA ILE A 230 18.61 -40.37 -27.45
C ILE A 230 18.36 -39.73 -28.82
N TYR A 231 17.37 -40.24 -29.56
CA TYR A 231 16.83 -39.57 -30.74
C TYR A 231 15.84 -38.48 -30.30
N GLY A 232 16.30 -37.23 -30.30
CA GLY A 232 15.42 -36.06 -30.27
C GLY A 232 14.83 -35.81 -31.66
N GLY A 233 13.62 -36.33 -31.90
CA GLY A 233 12.81 -35.93 -33.05
C GLY A 233 12.15 -34.59 -32.78
N ALA A 234 12.56 -33.56 -33.51
CA ALA A 234 11.84 -32.30 -33.58
C ALA A 234 10.48 -32.50 -34.25
N ILE A 235 9.43 -31.87 -33.72
CA ILE A 235 8.21 -31.60 -34.48
C ILE A 235 7.64 -30.24 -34.07
N ASN A 236 7.60 -29.36 -35.09
CA ASN A 236 7.05 -28.00 -35.26
C ASN A 236 6.37 -27.28 -34.09
#